data_AF-A0A920KGC6-F1
#
_entry.id   AF-A0A920KGC6-F1
#
_cell.length_a   1.000
_cell.length_b   1.000
_cell.length_c   1.000
_cell.angle_alpha   90.00
_cell.angle_beta   90.00
_cell.angle_gamma   90.00
#
_symmetry.space_group_name_H-M   'P 1'
#
loop_
_entity.id
_entity.type
_entity.pdbx_description
1 polymer ?
#
loop_
_entity_poly.entity_id
_entity_poly.type
_entity_poly.pdbx_seq_one_letter_code
_entity_poly.pdbx_strand_id
1 'polypeptide(L)'
;MKDNEIENFFEGKFEIPQFDSLIANQARKLQNQLTKPVGSLGKLEDLAIWMAGWQSKIKPKIDNAQCLIFAGNHGISSKGVSAYPPEVTFQMVENFKKGGAAINQLCNLADIKLKVIPLDLKTPTRDFSENLAMDKKDVISAMQIGFQSVPIDCDLLILGEMGISNTSSATAISCAIFDEDVEKMTGIGTGLNNNQVLKK
;
A
#
# COMPACT_ATOMS: atom_id res chain seq x y z
N MET A 1 -20.07 7.39 20.77
CA MET A 1 -19.31 7.58 19.52
C MET A 1 -18.34 6.42 19.46
N LYS A 2 -18.25 5.68 18.34
CA LYS A 2 -17.23 4.63 18.24
C LYS A 2 -15.87 5.32 18.32
N ASP A 3 -14.98 4.85 19.19
CA ASP A 3 -13.61 5.32 19.24
C ASP A 3 -13.00 5.20 17.84
N ASN A 4 -12.44 6.31 17.35
CA ASN A 4 -11.81 6.37 16.04
C ASN A 4 -10.34 5.96 16.22
N GLU A 5 -9.97 4.78 15.73
CA GLU A 5 -8.63 4.21 15.93
C GLU A 5 -7.53 5.11 15.34
N ILE A 6 -7.84 5.83 14.26
CA ILE A 6 -6.91 6.77 13.64
C ILE A 6 -6.70 8.02 14.49
N GLU A 7 -7.77 8.56 15.09
CA GLU A 7 -7.63 9.67 16.04
C GLU A 7 -6.81 9.24 17.26
N ASN A 8 -7.09 8.06 17.81
CA ASN A 8 -6.29 7.49 18.90
C ASN A 8 -4.82 7.32 18.51
N PHE A 9 -4.53 6.92 17.26
CA PHE A 9 -3.16 6.83 16.74
C PHE A 9 -2.47 8.19 16.74
N PHE A 10 -3.12 9.23 16.22
CA PHE A 10 -2.55 10.59 16.20
C PHE A 10 -2.39 11.20 17.60
N GLU A 11 -3.20 10.78 18.57
CA GLU A 11 -3.09 11.20 19.97
C GLU A 11 -2.08 10.37 20.78
N GLY A 12 -1.42 9.37 20.17
CA GLY A 12 -0.48 8.48 20.86
C GLY A 12 -1.15 7.50 21.83
N LYS A 13 -2.46 7.27 21.66
CA LYS A 13 -3.29 6.35 22.48
C LYS A 13 -3.56 5.02 21.79
N PHE A 14 -2.93 4.77 20.65
CA PHE A 14 -3.04 3.51 19.92
C PHE A 14 -1.83 2.62 20.21
N GLU A 15 -2.07 1.41 20.71
CA GLU A 15 -1.01 0.43 20.94
C GLU A 15 -0.61 -0.23 19.63
N ILE A 16 0.60 0.04 19.15
CA ILE A 16 1.14 -0.54 17.92
C ILE A 16 1.72 -1.93 18.25
N PRO A 17 1.32 -3.00 17.53
CA PRO A 17 1.89 -4.32 17.69
C PRO A 17 3.42 -4.29 17.59
N GLN A 18 4.09 -5.03 18.47
CA GLN A 18 5.55 -5.11 18.50
C GLN A 18 6.04 -6.42 17.91
N PHE A 19 7.20 -6.38 17.27
CA PHE A 19 7.87 -7.55 16.73
C PHE A 19 8.36 -8.47 17.86
N ASP A 20 7.96 -9.74 17.86
CA ASP A 20 8.40 -10.72 18.85
C ASP A 20 9.83 -11.22 18.55
N SER A 21 10.80 -10.53 19.15
CA SER A 21 12.22 -10.88 19.02
C SER A 21 12.59 -12.22 19.65
N LEU A 22 11.84 -12.69 20.65
CA LEU A 22 12.10 -13.99 21.27
C LEU A 22 11.73 -15.12 20.29
N ILE A 23 10.55 -15.05 19.70
CA ILE A 23 10.08 -16.02 18.72
C ILE A 23 10.94 -15.97 17.45
N ALA A 24 11.30 -14.78 16.95
CA ALA A 24 12.20 -14.66 15.80
C ALA A 24 13.56 -15.35 16.05
N ASN A 25 14.13 -15.21 17.26
CA ASN A 25 15.36 -15.90 17.62
C ASN A 25 15.19 -17.43 17.74
N GLN A 26 14.04 -17.91 18.21
CA GLN A 26 13.73 -19.34 18.21
C GLN A 26 13.57 -19.89 16.78
N ALA A 27 12.93 -19.14 15.88
CA ALA A 27 12.84 -19.48 14.46
C ALA A 27 14.21 -19.53 13.78
N ARG A 28 15.11 -18.58 14.13
CA ARG A 28 16.50 -18.60 13.64
C ARG A 28 17.27 -19.84 14.11
N LYS A 29 17.12 -20.23 15.38
CA LYS A 29 17.71 -21.47 15.91
C LYS A 29 17.19 -22.69 15.18
N LEU A 30 15.88 -22.73 14.90
CA LEU A 30 15.27 -23.80 14.11
C LEU A 30 15.88 -23.86 12.70
N GLN A 31 15.99 -22.73 11.99
CA GLN A 31 16.58 -22.65 10.65
C GLN A 31 18.01 -23.22 10.60
N ASN A 32 18.81 -22.98 11.64
CA ASN A 32 20.18 -23.49 11.74
C ASN A 32 20.27 -25.01 12.02
N GLN A 33 19.17 -25.65 12.41
CA GLN A 33 19.09 -27.09 12.70
C GLN A 33 18.41 -27.90 11.60
N LEU A 34 17.81 -27.25 10.59
CA LEU A 34 17.19 -27.94 9.47
C LEU A 34 18.24 -28.66 8.61
N THR A 35 17.82 -29.73 7.93
CA THR A 35 18.67 -30.52 7.02
C THR A 35 19.02 -29.76 5.75
N LYS A 36 19.88 -28.75 5.88
CA LYS A 36 20.44 -27.90 4.83
C LYS A 36 21.77 -27.31 5.32
N PRO A 37 22.72 -26.97 4.44
CA PRO A 37 23.86 -26.16 4.85
C PRO A 37 23.37 -24.84 5.46
N VAL A 38 24.00 -24.39 6.56
CA VAL A 38 23.59 -23.17 7.26
C VAL A 38 23.62 -21.98 6.28
N GLY A 39 22.51 -21.23 6.22
CA GLY A 39 22.36 -20.06 5.35
C GLY A 39 22.16 -20.36 3.86
N SER A 40 22.07 -21.62 3.43
CA SER A 40 22.00 -21.97 2.00
C SER A 40 20.73 -21.48 1.30
N LEU A 41 19.67 -21.13 2.03
CA LEU A 41 18.43 -20.58 1.46
C LEU A 41 18.38 -19.04 1.48
N GLY A 42 19.42 -18.39 2.01
CA GLY A 42 19.59 -16.93 2.00
C GLY A 42 18.35 -16.18 2.49
N LYS A 43 17.82 -15.27 1.67
CA LYS A 43 16.66 -14.41 1.99
C LYS A 43 15.42 -15.17 2.42
N LEU A 44 15.24 -16.42 1.98
CA LEU A 44 14.08 -17.21 2.40
C LEU A 44 14.12 -17.53 3.89
N GLU A 45 15.31 -17.72 4.47
CA GLU A 45 15.47 -17.91 5.92
C GLU A 45 15.14 -16.62 6.67
N ASP A 46 15.61 -15.48 6.15
CA ASP A 46 15.35 -14.16 6.75
C ASP A 46 13.85 -13.83 6.75
N LEU A 47 13.15 -14.09 5.63
CA LEU A 47 11.70 -13.90 5.54
C LEU A 47 10.94 -14.81 6.50
N ALA A 48 11.32 -16.08 6.62
CA ALA A 48 10.70 -16.99 7.57
C ALA A 48 10.89 -16.53 9.03
N ILE A 49 12.07 -16.00 9.38
CA ILE A 49 12.35 -15.47 10.72
C ILE A 49 11.57 -14.17 10.98
N TRP A 50 11.51 -13.28 9.98
CA TRP A 50 10.74 -12.04 10.05
C TRP A 50 9.25 -12.33 10.24
N MET A 51 8.68 -13.25 9.47
CA MET A 51 7.29 -13.67 9.64
C MET A 51 7.05 -14.29 11.02
N ALA A 52 8.01 -15.07 11.54
CA ALA A 52 7.87 -15.70 12.86
C ALA A 52 7.70 -14.68 13.98
N GLY A 53 8.45 -13.57 13.92
CA GLY A 53 8.34 -12.50 14.92
C GLY A 53 7.04 -11.70 14.83
N TRP A 54 6.53 -11.43 13.62
CA TRP A 54 5.24 -10.73 13.46
C TRP A 54 4.04 -11.62 13.77
N GLN A 55 4.09 -12.90 13.42
CA GLN A 55 3.00 -13.84 13.70
C GLN A 55 3.10 -14.47 15.10
N SER A 56 4.17 -14.17 15.85
CA SER A 56 4.49 -14.81 17.14
C SER A 56 4.42 -16.35 17.07
N LYS A 57 4.91 -16.94 15.97
CA LYS A 57 4.95 -18.39 15.73
C LYS A 57 6.31 -18.82 15.19
N ILE A 58 6.99 -19.79 15.82
CA ILE A 58 8.31 -20.29 15.38
C ILE A 58 8.27 -20.83 13.93
N LYS A 59 7.15 -21.45 13.55
CA LYS A 59 6.87 -21.94 12.19
C LYS A 59 5.70 -21.12 11.63
N PRO A 60 5.97 -19.92 11.10
CA PRO A 60 4.91 -19.06 10.56
C PRO A 60 4.29 -19.68 9.31
N LYS A 61 3.09 -19.21 8.96
CA LYS A 61 2.33 -19.67 7.80
C LYS A 61 1.67 -18.49 7.09
N ILE A 62 1.25 -18.71 5.85
CA ILE A 62 0.39 -17.79 5.11
C ILE A 62 -0.89 -18.56 4.84
N ASP A 63 -1.85 -18.43 5.75
CA ASP A 63 -3.16 -19.08 5.68
C ASP A 63 -4.23 -18.08 5.17
N ASN A 64 -4.06 -16.78 5.37
CA ASN A 64 -5.03 -15.73 5.02
C ASN A 64 -4.36 -14.47 4.45
N ALA A 65 -3.72 -14.60 3.29
CA ALA A 65 -3.17 -13.47 2.57
C ALA A 65 -4.26 -12.57 1.97
N GLN A 66 -4.08 -11.25 2.12
CA GLN A 66 -4.97 -10.23 1.57
C GLN A 66 -4.20 -9.31 0.63
N CYS A 67 -4.76 -9.02 -0.54
CA CYS A 67 -4.33 -7.94 -1.41
C CYS A 67 -5.41 -6.85 -1.43
N LEU A 68 -5.10 -5.67 -0.90
CA LEU A 68 -6.02 -4.54 -0.84
C LEU A 68 -5.58 -3.45 -1.81
N ILE A 69 -6.43 -3.12 -2.77
CA ILE A 69 -6.21 -2.03 -3.73
C ILE A 69 -7.09 -0.85 -3.34
N PHE A 70 -6.48 0.28 -2.98
CA PHE A 70 -7.21 1.52 -2.69
C PHE A 70 -7.27 2.39 -3.94
N ALA A 71 -8.49 2.70 -4.40
CA ALA A 71 -8.68 3.46 -5.63
C ALA A 71 -9.22 4.86 -5.33
N GLY A 72 -8.57 5.91 -5.85
CA GLY A 72 -8.96 7.30 -5.61
C GLY A 72 -8.59 8.22 -6.77
N ASN A 73 -9.29 9.35 -6.91
CA ASN A 73 -8.99 10.35 -7.94
C ASN A 73 -8.28 11.57 -7.34
N HIS A 74 -7.37 12.16 -8.12
CA HIS A 74 -6.47 13.24 -7.67
C HIS A 74 -6.76 14.54 -8.42
N GLY A 75 -6.98 15.65 -7.72
CA GLY A 75 -7.27 16.96 -8.35
C GLY A 75 -6.15 17.49 -9.26
N ILE A 76 -4.89 17.11 -8.98
CA ILE A 76 -3.72 17.44 -9.82
C ILE A 76 -3.87 16.91 -11.26
N SER A 77 -4.74 15.92 -11.50
CA SER A 77 -5.00 15.41 -12.84
C SER A 77 -5.47 16.48 -13.82
N SER A 78 -6.14 17.54 -13.31
CA SER A 78 -6.56 18.71 -14.09
C SER A 78 -5.40 19.45 -14.75
N LYS A 79 -4.17 19.32 -14.24
CA LYS A 79 -2.95 19.89 -14.81
C LYS A 79 -2.38 19.08 -15.97
N GLY A 80 -2.96 17.91 -16.30
CA GLY A 80 -2.52 17.08 -17.42
C GLY A 80 -1.14 16.45 -17.18
N VAL A 81 -0.92 15.95 -15.97
CA VAL A 81 0.32 15.27 -15.52
C VAL A 81 0.26 13.74 -15.63
N SER A 82 -0.71 13.22 -16.39
CA SER A 82 -0.86 11.80 -16.72
C SER A 82 -1.17 11.64 -18.20
N ALA A 83 -0.83 10.47 -18.75
CA ALA A 83 -1.16 10.11 -20.13
C ALA A 83 -2.65 9.76 -20.30
N TYR A 84 -3.35 9.49 -19.20
CA TYR A 84 -4.72 9.01 -19.19
C TYR A 84 -5.65 10.00 -18.49
N PRO A 85 -6.93 10.08 -18.91
CA PRO A 85 -7.90 10.95 -18.28
C PRO A 85 -8.45 10.33 -16.98
N PRO A 86 -8.94 11.13 -16.01
CA PRO A 86 -9.32 10.66 -14.67
C PRO A 86 -10.39 9.55 -14.65
N GLU A 87 -11.25 9.49 -15.67
CA GLU A 87 -12.31 8.49 -15.79
C GLU A 87 -11.75 7.06 -15.89
N VAL A 88 -10.48 6.90 -16.29
CA VAL A 88 -9.80 5.59 -16.33
C VAL A 88 -9.72 4.94 -14.96
N THR A 89 -9.67 5.69 -13.85
CA THR A 89 -9.73 5.13 -12.49
C THR A 89 -11.01 4.31 -12.30
N PHE A 90 -12.17 4.84 -12.71
CA PHE A 90 -13.45 4.11 -12.62
C PHE A 90 -13.45 2.85 -13.49
N GLN A 91 -12.94 2.96 -14.72
CA GLN A 91 -12.88 1.84 -15.65
C GLN A 91 -12.02 0.70 -15.09
N MET A 92 -10.88 1.03 -14.47
CA MET A 92 -10.02 0.05 -13.83
C MET A 92 -10.65 -0.57 -12.59
N VAL A 93 -11.37 0.20 -11.78
CA VAL A 93 -12.14 -0.35 -10.65
C VAL A 93 -13.17 -1.38 -11.11
N GLU A 94 -13.89 -1.09 -12.21
CA GLU A 94 -14.80 -2.05 -12.82
C GLU A 94 -14.06 -3.26 -13.42
N ASN A 95 -12.86 -3.04 -13.99
CA ASN A 95 -12.02 -4.12 -14.49
C ASN A 95 -11.57 -5.07 -13.37
N PHE A 96 -11.13 -4.53 -12.22
CA PHE A 96 -10.76 -5.34 -11.06
C PHE A 96 -11.95 -6.18 -10.55
N LYS A 97 -13.15 -5.59 -10.45
CA LYS A 97 -14.37 -6.30 -10.03
C LYS A 97 -14.73 -7.45 -10.97
N LYS A 98 -14.46 -7.29 -12.27
CA LYS A 98 -14.70 -8.32 -13.30
C LYS A 98 -13.58 -9.36 -13.39
N GLY A 99 -12.51 -9.22 -12.60
CA GLY A 99 -11.38 -10.16 -12.64
C GLY A 99 -10.40 -9.90 -13.79
N GLY A 100 -10.52 -8.80 -14.52
CA GLY A 100 -9.81 -8.59 -15.79
C GLY A 100 -8.44 -7.93 -15.68
N ALA A 101 -7.99 -7.52 -14.49
CA ALA A 101 -6.69 -6.88 -14.34
C ALA A 101 -5.57 -7.89 -14.04
N ALA A 102 -4.32 -7.51 -14.31
CA ALA A 102 -3.16 -8.36 -14.05
C ALA A 102 -3.07 -8.80 -12.58
N ILE A 103 -3.36 -7.90 -11.62
CA ILE A 103 -3.34 -8.25 -10.19
C ILE A 103 -4.39 -9.30 -9.81
N ASN A 104 -5.54 -9.35 -10.50
CA ASN A 104 -6.51 -10.43 -10.28
C ASN A 104 -5.87 -11.78 -10.59
N GLN A 105 -5.15 -11.89 -11.72
CA GLN A 105 -4.53 -13.14 -12.15
C GLN A 105 -3.38 -13.55 -11.23
N LEU A 106 -2.56 -12.59 -10.79
CA LEU A 106 -1.47 -12.84 -9.84
C LEU A 106 -2.01 -13.29 -8.47
N CYS A 107 -3.07 -12.65 -7.98
CA CYS A 107 -3.71 -13.04 -6.72
C CYS A 107 -4.32 -14.44 -6.84
N ASN A 108 -5.01 -14.75 -7.94
CA ASN A 108 -5.57 -16.09 -8.18
C ASN A 108 -4.48 -17.17 -8.23
N LEU A 109 -3.36 -16.90 -8.92
CA LEU A 109 -2.24 -17.84 -9.01
C LEU A 109 -1.60 -18.11 -7.64
N ALA A 110 -1.54 -17.10 -6.79
CA ALA A 110 -0.93 -17.16 -5.47
C ALA A 110 -1.90 -17.51 -4.33
N ASP A 111 -3.17 -17.79 -4.64
CA ASP A 111 -4.27 -18.02 -3.68
C ASP A 111 -4.42 -16.87 -2.64
N ILE A 112 -4.36 -15.63 -3.13
CA ILE A 112 -4.48 -14.41 -2.33
C ILE A 112 -5.85 -13.77 -2.54
N LYS A 113 -6.53 -13.40 -1.45
CA LYS A 113 -7.83 -12.72 -1.51
C LYS A 113 -7.64 -11.27 -1.94
N LEU A 114 -8.09 -10.91 -3.14
CA LEU A 114 -8.04 -9.55 -3.66
C LEU A 114 -9.33 -8.77 -3.32
N LYS A 115 -9.18 -7.56 -2.77
CA LYS A 115 -10.27 -6.62 -2.51
C LYS A 115 -9.91 -5.24 -3.05
N VAL A 116 -10.84 -4.62 -3.78
CA VAL A 116 -10.68 -3.25 -4.27
C VAL A 116 -11.62 -2.32 -3.51
N ILE A 117 -11.06 -1.23 -2.99
CA ILE A 117 -11.70 -0.31 -2.06
C ILE A 117 -11.71 1.08 -2.72
N PRO A 118 -12.82 1.49 -3.35
CA PRO A 118 -12.95 2.83 -3.91
C PRO A 118 -13.13 3.88 -2.80
N LEU A 119 -12.27 4.91 -2.81
CA LEU A 119 -12.33 6.11 -1.97
C LEU A 119 -12.98 7.22 -2.80
N ASP A 120 -14.26 7.53 -2.53
CA ASP A 120 -15.15 8.43 -3.29
C ASP A 120 -14.63 8.85 -4.68
N LEU A 121 -14.78 7.95 -5.66
CA LEU A 121 -14.24 8.18 -6.99
C LEU A 121 -14.88 9.38 -7.70
N LYS A 122 -16.07 9.83 -7.28
CA LYS A 122 -16.78 10.96 -7.91
C LYS A 122 -16.19 12.30 -7.48
N THR A 123 -15.64 12.35 -6.28
CA THR A 123 -15.06 13.55 -5.69
C THR A 123 -13.55 13.38 -5.59
N PRO A 124 -12.76 13.88 -6.55
CA PRO A 124 -11.31 13.83 -6.43
C PRO A 124 -10.83 14.66 -5.23
N THR A 125 -9.62 14.37 -4.76
CA THR A 125 -8.93 15.31 -3.85
C THR A 125 -8.81 16.69 -4.51
N ARG A 126 -8.58 17.74 -3.72
CA ARG A 126 -8.23 19.05 -4.26
C ARG A 126 -6.88 18.98 -4.97
N ASP A 127 -6.65 19.92 -5.89
CA ASP A 127 -5.36 20.08 -6.54
C ASP A 127 -4.32 20.57 -5.52
N PHE A 128 -3.32 19.73 -5.26
CA PHE A 128 -2.31 20.01 -4.25
C PHE A 128 -1.29 21.08 -4.68
N SER A 129 -1.24 21.44 -5.97
CA SER A 129 -0.39 22.53 -6.46
C SER A 129 -0.94 23.91 -6.12
N GLU A 130 -2.22 24.00 -5.75
CA GLU A 130 -2.89 25.25 -5.41
C GLU A 130 -3.38 25.30 -3.96
N ASN A 131 -3.74 24.15 -3.38
CA ASN A 131 -4.35 24.05 -2.05
C ASN A 131 -3.92 22.76 -1.34
N LEU A 132 -4.39 22.52 -0.10
CA LEU A 132 -4.23 21.21 0.53
C LEU A 132 -5.08 20.16 -0.20
N ALA A 133 -4.51 19.00 -0.55
CA ALA A 133 -5.24 17.91 -1.23
C ALA A 133 -6.52 17.50 -0.48
N MET A 134 -6.44 17.42 0.84
CA MET A 134 -7.49 17.01 1.77
C MET A 134 -7.43 17.88 3.02
N ASP A 135 -8.54 18.08 3.71
CA ASP A 135 -8.49 18.64 5.07
C ASP A 135 -8.22 17.53 6.10
N LYS A 136 -8.02 17.90 7.37
CA LYS A 136 -7.71 16.93 8.42
C LYS A 136 -8.80 15.86 8.60
N LYS A 137 -10.08 16.23 8.42
CA LYS A 137 -11.20 15.31 8.58
C LYS A 137 -11.24 14.31 7.43
N ASP A 138 -10.99 14.77 6.21
CA ASP A 138 -10.89 13.92 5.03
C ASP A 138 -9.74 12.90 5.17
N VAL A 139 -8.57 13.33 5.65
CA VAL A 139 -7.42 12.44 5.89
C VAL A 139 -7.75 11.37 6.92
N ILE A 140 -8.31 11.75 8.08
CA ILE A 140 -8.70 10.81 9.13
C ILE A 140 -9.73 9.81 8.59
N SER A 141 -10.73 10.29 7.84
CA SER A 141 -11.75 9.44 7.23
C SER A 141 -11.14 8.42 6.25
N ALA A 142 -10.24 8.86 5.36
CA ALA A 142 -9.58 7.97 4.40
C ALA A 142 -8.69 6.92 5.10
N MET A 143 -7.92 7.33 6.11
CA MET A 143 -7.11 6.40 6.91
C MET A 143 -7.98 5.40 7.68
N GLN A 144 -9.13 5.83 8.19
CA GLN A 144 -10.05 4.95 8.91
C GLN A 144 -10.65 3.88 8.00
N ILE A 145 -10.96 4.22 6.74
CA ILE A 145 -11.38 3.24 5.71
C ILE A 145 -10.24 2.23 5.47
N GLY A 146 -9.00 2.69 5.37
CA GLY A 146 -7.82 1.83 5.23
C GLY A 146 -7.67 0.85 6.39
N PHE A 147 -7.72 1.36 7.62
CA PHE A 147 -7.61 0.57 8.84
C PHE A 147 -8.71 -0.50 8.95
N GLN A 148 -9.97 -0.12 8.74
CA GLN A 148 -11.11 -1.04 8.82
C GLN A 148 -11.17 -2.05 7.67
N SER A 149 -10.38 -1.85 6.62
CA SER A 149 -10.39 -2.74 5.45
C SER A 149 -9.57 -4.01 5.65
N VAL A 150 -8.68 -4.04 6.65
CA VAL A 150 -7.83 -5.19 6.96
C VAL A 150 -8.61 -6.19 7.83
N PRO A 151 -8.85 -7.43 7.37
CA PRO A 151 -9.48 -8.48 8.19
C PRO A 151 -8.64 -8.83 9.41
N ILE A 152 -9.31 -9.16 10.53
CA ILE A 152 -8.63 -9.51 11.80
C ILE A 152 -7.76 -10.77 11.69
N ASP A 153 -8.10 -11.68 10.78
CA ASP A 153 -7.39 -12.94 10.53
C ASP A 153 -6.34 -12.84 9.41
N CYS A 154 -6.09 -11.63 8.88
CA CYS A 154 -5.05 -11.38 7.89
C CYS A 154 -3.65 -11.66 8.47
N ASP A 155 -2.90 -12.57 7.86
CA ASP A 155 -1.54 -12.95 8.29
C ASP A 155 -0.43 -12.52 7.30
N LEU A 156 -0.83 -12.04 6.12
CA LEU A 156 0.00 -11.34 5.16
C LEU A 156 -0.83 -10.30 4.41
N LEU A 157 -0.41 -9.04 4.48
CA LEU A 157 -1.06 -7.93 3.79
C LEU A 157 -0.20 -7.45 2.62
N ILE A 158 -0.80 -7.40 1.43
CA ILE A 158 -0.26 -6.77 0.24
C ILE A 158 -1.10 -5.54 -0.04
N LEU A 159 -0.44 -4.39 -0.16
CA LEU A 159 -1.08 -3.13 -0.49
C LEU A 159 -0.81 -2.76 -1.94
N GLY A 160 -1.83 -2.21 -2.58
CA GLY A 160 -1.70 -1.54 -3.86
C GLY A 160 -2.71 -0.41 -3.94
N GLU A 161 -2.64 0.28 -5.07
CA GLU A 161 -3.37 1.52 -5.26
C GLU A 161 -3.78 1.65 -6.73
N MET A 162 -4.74 2.53 -7.01
CA MET A 162 -5.17 2.86 -8.36
C MET A 162 -5.69 4.31 -8.40
N GLY A 163 -5.01 5.18 -9.14
CA GLY A 163 -5.51 6.54 -9.34
C GLY A 163 -4.80 7.25 -10.47
N ILE A 164 -5.52 7.91 -11.35
CA ILE A 164 -4.88 8.75 -12.35
C ILE A 164 -4.17 9.93 -11.66
N SER A 165 -2.92 10.15 -12.07
CA SER A 165 -1.98 11.15 -11.50
C SER A 165 -1.51 10.90 -10.06
N ASN A 166 -1.79 9.73 -9.49
CA ASN A 166 -1.29 9.30 -8.17
C ASN A 166 0.24 9.45 -7.99
N THR A 167 1.02 9.20 -9.05
CA THR A 167 2.49 9.27 -9.00
C THR A 167 2.99 10.69 -8.80
N SER A 168 2.23 11.72 -9.19
CA SER A 168 2.56 13.11 -8.84
C SER A 168 2.40 13.36 -7.34
N SER A 169 1.33 12.85 -6.73
CA SER A 169 1.16 12.90 -5.27
C SER A 169 2.26 12.11 -4.54
N ALA A 170 2.61 10.92 -5.04
CA ALA A 170 3.69 10.11 -4.47
C ALA A 170 5.04 10.83 -4.55
N THR A 171 5.35 11.49 -5.67
CA THR A 171 6.57 12.31 -5.82
C THR A 171 6.58 13.47 -4.82
N ALA A 172 5.49 14.25 -4.72
CA ALA A 172 5.41 15.38 -3.80
C ALA A 172 5.62 14.95 -2.34
N ILE A 173 5.00 13.84 -1.91
CA ILE A 173 5.20 13.26 -0.58
C ILE A 173 6.65 12.80 -0.38
N SER A 174 7.23 12.15 -1.39
CA SER A 174 8.61 11.64 -1.32
C SER A 174 9.62 12.77 -1.20
N CYS A 175 9.50 13.84 -2.01
CA CYS A 175 10.36 15.03 -1.89
C CYS A 175 10.28 15.63 -0.49
N ALA A 176 9.07 15.75 0.08
CA ALA A 176 8.87 16.33 1.40
C ALA A 176 9.45 15.45 2.54
N ILE A 177 9.36 14.11 2.43
CA ILE A 177 9.85 13.18 3.46
C ILE A 177 11.38 13.02 3.39
N PHE A 178 11.92 12.93 2.17
CA PHE A 178 13.33 12.61 1.95
C PHE A 178 14.23 13.83 1.71
N ASP A 179 13.65 15.03 1.63
CA ASP A 179 14.37 16.29 1.35
C ASP A 179 15.19 16.20 0.05
N GLU A 180 14.52 15.76 -1.03
CA GLU A 180 15.14 15.53 -2.34
C GLU A 180 14.44 16.31 -3.45
N ASP A 181 15.23 16.66 -4.47
CA ASP A 181 14.79 17.46 -5.61
C ASP A 181 13.71 16.73 -6.42
N VAL A 182 12.71 17.49 -6.88
CA VAL A 182 11.57 16.96 -7.64
C VAL A 182 12.04 16.33 -8.96
N GLU A 183 13.08 16.87 -9.60
CA GLU A 183 13.64 16.35 -10.85
C GLU A 183 14.24 14.95 -10.68
N LYS A 184 14.71 14.60 -9.47
CA LYS A 184 15.23 13.25 -9.19
C LYS A 184 14.12 12.25 -8.89
N MET A 185 13.00 12.73 -8.33
CA MET A 185 11.89 11.90 -7.85
C MET A 185 10.76 11.73 -8.87
N THR A 186 10.65 12.64 -9.85
CA THR A 186 9.61 12.56 -10.89
C THR A 186 9.95 11.50 -11.94
N GLY A 187 9.19 10.41 -11.94
CA GLY A 187 9.27 9.38 -12.99
C GLY A 187 8.23 9.56 -14.11
N ILE A 188 8.39 8.76 -15.18
CA ILE A 188 7.50 8.73 -16.36
C ILE A 188 6.08 8.26 -16.05
N GLY A 189 5.84 7.65 -14.88
CA GLY A 189 4.52 7.13 -14.49
C GLY A 189 3.95 6.17 -15.54
N THR A 190 2.78 6.48 -16.06
CA THR A 190 2.06 5.67 -17.05
C THR A 190 2.59 5.80 -18.49
N GLY A 191 3.88 6.11 -18.66
CA GLY A 191 4.54 6.23 -19.98
C GLY A 191 4.59 7.64 -20.56
N LEU A 192 4.71 8.68 -19.73
CA LEU A 192 4.91 10.06 -20.19
C LEU A 192 6.21 10.23 -20.98
N ASN A 193 6.20 11.10 -21.99
CA ASN A 193 7.41 11.54 -22.68
C ASN A 193 8.15 12.64 -21.90
N ASN A 194 9.38 12.97 -22.32
CA ASN A 194 10.24 13.94 -21.62
C ASN A 194 9.57 15.31 -21.41
N ASN A 195 8.85 15.85 -22.39
CA ASN A 195 8.18 17.15 -22.25
C ASN A 195 7.03 17.09 -21.23
N GLN A 196 6.31 15.96 -21.19
CA GLN A 196 5.27 15.74 -20.19
C GLN A 196 5.83 15.52 -18.78
N VAL A 197 7.00 14.88 -18.66
CA VAL A 197 7.72 14.75 -17.39
C VAL A 197 8.17 16.12 -16.88
N LEU A 198 8.71 16.99 -17.73
CA LEU A 198 9.10 18.35 -17.33
C LEU A 198 7.92 19.21 -16.85
N LYS A 199 6.71 18.94 -17.36
CA LYS A 199 5.49 19.61 -16.90
C LYS A 199 4.98 19.05 -15.56
N LYS A 200 5.23 17.77 -15.31
CA LYS A 200 4.72 17.01 -14.16
C LYS A 200 5.49 17.37 -12.89
#